data_AF-A0A6M3ZS17-F1
#
_entry.id   AF-A0A6M3ZS17-F1
#
_cell.length_a   1.000
_cell.length_b   1.000
_cell.length_c   1.000
_cell.angle_alpha   90.00
_cell.angle_beta   90.00
_cell.angle_gamma   90.00
#
_symmetry.space_group_name_H-M   'P 1'
#
loop_
_entity.id
_entity.type
_entity.pdbx_description
1 polymer ?
#
loop_
_entity_poly.entity_id
_entity_poly.type
_entity_poly.pdbx_seq_one_letter_code
_entity_poly.pdbx_strand_id
1 'polypeptide(L)'
;MKHFAKSVEQQQAGHFMPRVTKLDKHKYVAYLDTRVDQLWHMDLHDMGGQPVRICKKRKEAEKAALLLLAEAMRQHEVQRRS
;
A
#
# COMPACT_ATOMS: atom_id res chain seq x y z
N MET A 1 7.53 14.72 6.52
CA MET A 1 7.96 13.47 5.85
C MET A 1 8.45 12.38 6.81
N LYS A 2 9.05 12.70 7.98
CA LYS A 2 9.55 11.68 8.93
C LYS A 2 8.49 10.71 9.46
N HIS A 3 7.22 11.12 9.53
CA HIS A 3 6.14 10.28 10.06
C HIS A 3 5.74 9.14 9.13
N PHE A 4 5.65 9.37 7.81
CA PHE A 4 5.28 8.34 6.85
C PHE A 4 6.35 7.26 6.76
N ALA A 5 7.64 7.66 6.68
CA ALA A 5 8.75 6.72 6.68
C ALA A 5 8.79 5.89 7.98
N LYS A 6 8.62 6.52 9.15
CA LYS A 6 8.56 5.80 10.43
C LYS A 6 7.38 4.81 10.52
N SER A 7 6.19 5.19 10.05
CA SER A 7 5.04 4.27 10.04
C SER A 7 5.25 3.11 9.08
N VAL A 8 5.90 3.35 7.94
CA VAL A 8 6.24 2.30 6.97
C VAL A 8 7.30 1.35 7.52
N GLU A 9 8.37 1.86 8.15
CA GLU A 9 9.40 1.03 8.80
C GLU A 9 8.82 0.15 9.90
N GLN A 10 7.88 0.65 10.70
CA GLN A 10 7.18 -0.17 11.70
C GLN A 10 6.26 -1.23 11.09
N GLN A 11 5.77 -1.02 9.86
CA GLN A 11 4.88 -1.95 9.15
C GLN A 11 5.61 -2.90 8.19
N GLN A 12 6.92 -2.76 7.99
CA GLN A 12 7.77 -3.66 7.18
C GLN A 12 7.81 -5.11 7.69
N ALA A 13 7.41 -5.36 8.95
CA ALA A 13 7.24 -6.70 9.49
C ALA A 13 5.98 -7.42 8.96
N GLY A 14 5.09 -6.70 8.24
CA GLY A 14 3.82 -7.21 7.73
C GLY A 14 3.86 -7.77 6.30
N HIS A 15 2.73 -8.32 5.87
CA HIS A 15 2.52 -8.90 4.54
C HIS A 15 2.34 -7.84 3.43
N PHE A 16 2.08 -6.58 3.79
CA PHE A 16 1.72 -5.49 2.88
C PHE A 16 2.64 -4.27 3.05
N MET A 17 2.96 -3.59 1.95
CA MET A 17 3.82 -2.42 1.90
C MET A 17 3.18 -1.26 1.13
N PRO A 18 2.79 -0.15 1.78
CA PRO A 18 2.21 0.99 1.08
C PRO A 18 3.27 1.74 0.26
N ARG A 19 2.94 2.02 -0.99
CA ARG A 19 3.80 2.74 -1.95
C ARG A 19 3.11 3.97 -2.50
N VAL A 20 3.93 4.98 -2.78
CA VAL A 20 3.53 6.19 -3.51
C VAL A 20 4.56 6.47 -4.58
N THR A 21 4.12 6.48 -5.84
CA THR A 21 4.97 6.74 -7.01
C THR A 21 4.42 7.94 -7.79
N LYS A 22 5.30 8.80 -8.28
CA LYS A 22 4.91 9.92 -9.15
C LYS A 22 4.71 9.39 -10.58
N LEU A 23 3.55 9.64 -11.17
CA LEU A 23 3.23 9.23 -12.53
C LEU A 23 3.53 10.36 -13.54
N ASP A 24 3.18 11.59 -13.18
CA ASP A 24 3.36 12.78 -14.01
C ASP A 24 3.49 14.03 -13.12
N LYS A 25 3.71 15.21 -13.72
CA LYS A 25 3.92 16.50 -13.03
C LYS A 25 2.91 16.76 -11.91
N HIS A 26 1.64 16.38 -12.12
CA HIS A 26 0.54 16.59 -11.18
C HIS A 26 -0.24 15.31 -10.87
N LYS A 27 0.39 14.13 -11.00
CA LYS A 27 -0.26 12.84 -10.73
C LYS A 27 0.65 11.96 -9.90
N TYR A 28 0.09 11.41 -8.83
CA TYR A 28 0.72 10.46 -7.92
C TYR A 28 -0.17 9.23 -7.84
N VAL A 29 0.46 8.07 -7.74
CA VAL A 29 -0.20 6.77 -7.65
C VAL A 29 0.09 6.20 -6.28
N ALA A 30 -0.94 5.75 -5.59
CA ALA A 30 -0.87 5.02 -4.33
C ALA A 30 -1.31 3.58 -4.56
N TYR A 31 -0.51 2.63 -4.08
CA TYR A 31 -0.72 1.19 -4.24
C TYR A 31 -0.02 0.43 -3.11
N LEU A 32 -0.17 -0.90 -3.09
CA LEU A 32 0.49 -1.79 -2.13
C LEU A 32 1.40 -2.78 -2.89
N ASP A 33 2.60 -3.02 -2.37
CA ASP A 33 3.35 -4.24 -2.67
C ASP A 33 3.03 -5.29 -1.61
N THR A 34 3.20 -6.55 -1.95
CA THR A 34 2.88 -7.69 -1.08
C THR A 34 4.12 -8.56 -0.94
N ARG A 35 4.26 -9.17 0.22
CA ARG A 35 5.43 -10.00 0.52
C ARG A 35 5.18 -11.43 0.08
N VAL A 36 5.94 -11.88 -0.91
CA VAL A 36 5.93 -13.26 -1.41
C VAL A 36 7.32 -13.84 -1.22
N ASP A 37 7.45 -14.89 -0.41
CA ASP A 37 8.70 -15.64 -0.20
C ASP A 37 9.95 -14.76 0.00
N GLN A 38 9.83 -13.76 0.88
CA GLN A 38 10.85 -12.76 1.22
C GLN A 38 11.15 -11.68 0.17
N LEU A 39 10.54 -11.74 -1.02
CA LEU A 39 10.56 -10.69 -2.01
C LEU A 39 9.30 -9.82 -1.92
N TRP A 40 9.42 -8.57 -2.37
CA TRP A 40 8.25 -7.72 -2.57
C TRP A 40 7.81 -7.87 -4.02
N HIS A 41 6.58 -8.32 -4.21
CA HIS A 41 5.94 -8.35 -5.52
C HIS A 41 4.95 -7.21 -5.60
N MET A 42 4.93 -6.49 -6.73
CA MET A 42 3.85 -5.57 -7.03
C MET A 42 2.67 -6.41 -7.48
N ASP A 43 1.88 -6.84 -6.50
CA ASP A 43 0.79 -7.75 -6.73
C ASP A 43 -0.46 -6.97 -7.15
N LEU A 44 -0.62 -6.84 -8.47
CA LEU A 44 -1.83 -6.27 -9.06
C LEU A 44 -2.92 -7.33 -9.27
N HIS A 45 -2.62 -8.62 -9.10
CA HIS A 45 -3.46 -9.71 -9.62
C HIS A 45 -3.97 -10.69 -8.54
N ASP A 46 -3.18 -11.05 -7.51
CA ASP A 46 -3.51 -12.16 -6.60
C ASP A 46 -4.38 -11.76 -5.39
N MET A 47 -4.60 -10.46 -5.15
CA MET A 47 -5.54 -9.99 -4.13
C MET A 47 -6.75 -9.24 -4.67
N GLY A 48 -7.46 -9.87 -5.61
CA GLY A 48 -8.85 -9.52 -5.93
C GLY A 48 -9.08 -8.05 -6.31
N GLY A 49 -8.10 -7.41 -6.96
CA GLY A 49 -8.21 -6.02 -7.40
C GLY A 49 -7.94 -4.98 -6.30
N GLN A 50 -6.82 -5.08 -5.59
CA GLN A 50 -6.42 -4.03 -4.65
C GLN A 50 -6.38 -2.65 -5.36
N PRO A 51 -7.11 -1.65 -4.84
CA PRO A 51 -7.38 -0.47 -5.62
C PRO A 51 -6.16 0.43 -5.73
N VAL A 52 -5.64 0.58 -6.95
CA VAL A 52 -4.72 1.67 -7.28
C VAL A 52 -5.46 3.00 -7.20
N ARG A 53 -4.90 3.98 -6.48
CA ARG A 53 -5.48 5.33 -6.35
C ARG A 53 -4.59 6.38 -7.00
N ILE A 54 -5.16 7.13 -7.96
CA ILE A 54 -4.47 8.26 -8.60
C ILE A 54 -4.90 9.56 -7.90
N CYS A 55 -3.94 10.31 -7.39
CA CYS A 55 -4.14 11.57 -6.67
C CYS A 55 -3.40 12.72 -7.36
N LYS A 56 -3.88 13.95 -7.19
CA LYS A 56 -3.24 15.15 -7.76
C LYS A 56 -2.05 15.63 -6.93
N LYS A 57 -2.08 15.38 -5.62
CA LYS A 57 -1.02 15.78 -4.68
C LYS A 57 -0.38 14.57 -4.01
N ARG A 58 0.93 14.68 -3.73
CA ARG A 58 1.69 13.63 -3.03
C ARG A 58 1.09 13.26 -1.68
N LYS A 59 0.72 14.25 -0.86
CA LYS A 59 0.16 14.04 0.48
C LYS A 59 -1.18 13.30 0.45
N GLU A 60 -1.98 13.51 -0.59
CA GLU A 60 -3.24 12.78 -0.79
C GLU A 60 -2.95 11.31 -1.14
N ALA A 61 -1.96 11.05 -2.00
CA ALA A 61 -1.53 9.70 -2.33
C ALA A 61 -0.96 8.97 -1.10
N GLU A 62 -0.17 9.64 -0.26
CA GLU A 62 0.33 9.07 1.01
C GLU A 62 -0.83 8.66 1.95
N LYS A 63 -1.84 9.52 2.09
CA LYS A 63 -3.04 9.18 2.86
C LYS A 63 -3.80 8.01 2.24
N ALA A 64 -3.94 7.99 0.91
CA ALA A 64 -4.59 6.90 0.20
C ALA A 64 -3.86 5.57 0.40
N ALA A 65 -2.52 5.56 0.31
CA ALA A 65 -1.71 4.35 0.51
C ALA A 65 -1.89 3.77 1.93
N LEU A 66 -1.99 4.61 2.96
CA LEU A 66 -2.27 4.16 4.33
C LEU A 66 -3.70 3.60 4.48
N LEU A 67 -4.69 4.18 3.80
CA LEU A 67 -6.06 3.65 3.80
C LEU A 67 -6.14 2.29 3.10
N LEU A 68 -5.43 2.13 1.98
CA LEU A 68 -5.31 0.84 1.28
C LEU A 68 -4.71 -0.22 2.20
N LEU A 69 -3.62 0.12 2.89
CA LEU A 69 -2.98 -0.78 3.85
C LEU A 69 -3.93 -1.20 4.97
N ALA A 70 -4.66 -0.25 5.56
CA ALA A 70 -5.61 -0.56 6.62
C ALA A 70 -6.74 -1.50 6.16
N GLU A 71 -7.23 -1.32 4.93
CA GLU A 71 -8.23 -2.22 4.32
C GLU A 71 -7.65 -3.62 4.05
N ALA A 72 -6.47 -3.69 3.43
CA ALA A 72 -5.79 -4.95 3.13
C ALA A 72 -5.50 -5.77 4.39
N MET A 73 -5.05 -5.10 5.48
CA MET A 73 -4.84 -5.75 6.77
C MET A 73 -6.14 -6.32 7.36
N ARG A 74 -7.26 -5.58 7.28
CA ARG A 74 -8.57 -6.08 7.74
C ARG A 74 -9.02 -7.31 6.95
N GLN A 75 -8.93 -7.27 5.62
CA GLN A 75 -9.34 -8.38 4.76
C GLN A 75 -8.47 -9.62 5.01
N HIS A 76 -7.16 -9.45 5.16
CA HIS A 76 -6.25 -10.55 5.47
C HIS A 76 -6.59 -11.21 6.82
N GLU A 77 -6.93 -10.41 7.84
CA GLU A 77 -7.32 -10.93 9.15
C GLU A 77 -8.62 -11.76 9.07
N VAL A 78 -9.62 -11.30 8.30
CA VAL A 78 -10.86 -12.06 8.06
C VAL A 78 -10.56 -13.39 7.37
N GLN A 79 -9.73 -13.39 6.33
CA GLN A 79 -9.34 -14.61 5.61
C GLN A 79 -8.57 -15.60 6.49
N ARG A 80 -7.70 -15.13 7.40
CA ARG A 80 -6.97 -16.00 8.33
C ARG A 80 -7.84 -16.64 9.41
N ARG A 81 -9.01 -16.07 9.69
CA ARG A 81 -9.95 -16.54 10.71
C ARG A 81 -11.04 -17.45 10.15
N SER A 82 -11.16 -17.54 8.83
CA SER A 82 -12.11 -18.40 8.12
C SER A 82 -11.45 -19.75 7.82
#